data_AF-A0A026WRY6-F1
#
_entry.id   AF-A0A026WRY6-F1
#
_cell.length_a   1.000
_cell.length_b   1.000
_cell.length_c   1.000
_cell.angle_alpha   90.00
_cell.angle_beta   90.00
_cell.angle_gamma   90.00
#
_symmetry.space_group_name_H-M   'P 1'
#
loop_
_entity.id
_entity.type
_entity.pdbx_description
1 polymer ?
#
loop_
_entity_poly.entity_id
_entity_poly.type
_entity_poly.pdbx_seq_one_letter_code
_entity_poly.pdbx_strand_id
1 'polypeptide(L)'
;MWLTRLLRCLLVGLVIVGSPPWSVVDGFNVETKHYAVYRSEARSMFGFAVSTYRDKYSRGWAIVGAPEAETQTGVYRGGAVYKCDIAADDRCNIIHFDDKGHNHVRNPSVSDKLNQIDNKTLQWFGATVSASSKDGGPILVSATADIRTA
;
A
#
# COMPACT_ATOMS: atom_id res chain seq x y z
N MET A 1 -34.38 15.68 -56.11
CA MET A 1 -34.03 16.63 -55.02
C MET A 1 -34.67 16.29 -53.67
N TRP A 2 -35.85 15.66 -53.62
CA TRP A 2 -36.54 15.30 -52.37
C TRP A 2 -36.01 14.00 -51.71
N LEU A 3 -35.76 12.95 -52.51
CA LEU A 3 -35.28 11.65 -52.00
C LEU A 3 -33.89 11.74 -51.35
N THR A 4 -33.00 12.55 -51.91
CA THR A 4 -31.66 12.83 -51.36
C THR A 4 -31.70 13.61 -50.05
N ARG A 5 -32.74 14.41 -49.82
CA ARG A 5 -32.96 15.13 -48.56
C ARG A 5 -33.49 14.18 -47.48
N LEU A 6 -34.41 13.28 -47.85
CA LEU A 6 -34.92 12.23 -46.97
C LEU A 6 -33.84 11.24 -46.53
N LEU A 7 -33.00 10.75 -47.46
CA LEU A 7 -31.89 9.84 -47.13
C LEU A 7 -30.86 10.51 -46.20
N ARG A 8 -30.55 11.79 -46.42
CA ARG A 8 -29.65 12.56 -45.54
C ARG A 8 -30.25 12.71 -44.14
N CYS A 9 -31.53 12.99 -44.00
CA CYS A 9 -32.19 13.07 -42.70
C CYS A 9 -32.19 11.73 -41.96
N LEU A 10 -32.44 10.63 -42.67
CA LEU A 10 -32.39 9.27 -42.09
C LEU A 10 -30.99 8.88 -41.62
N LEU A 11 -29.96 9.18 -42.41
CA LEU A 11 -28.56 8.92 -42.02
C LEU A 11 -28.13 9.77 -40.82
N VAL A 12 -28.53 11.05 -40.76
CA VAL A 12 -28.25 11.93 -39.61
C VAL A 12 -28.99 11.44 -38.37
N GLY A 13 -30.25 11.01 -38.50
CA GLY A 13 -31.04 10.43 -37.41
C GLY A 13 -30.44 9.13 -36.86
N LEU A 14 -29.96 8.25 -37.74
CA LEU A 14 -29.30 6.99 -37.34
C LEU A 14 -27.97 7.23 -36.61
N VAL A 15 -27.21 8.27 -36.98
CA VAL A 15 -25.96 8.64 -36.30
C VAL A 15 -26.22 9.16 -34.88
N ILE A 16 -27.30 9.93 -34.68
CA ILE A 16 -27.65 10.50 -33.36
C ILE A 16 -28.20 9.43 -32.41
N VAL A 17 -28.96 8.45 -32.92
CA VAL A 17 -29.54 7.37 -32.11
C VAL A 17 -28.53 6.22 -31.88
N GLY A 18 -27.58 6.02 -32.79
CA GLY A 18 -26.59 4.95 -32.73
C GLY A 18 -25.33 5.26 -31.91
N SER A 19 -25.09 6.52 -31.55
CA SER A 19 -23.99 6.88 -30.64
C SER A 19 -24.38 6.53 -29.21
N PRO A 20 -23.67 5.61 -28.52
CA PRO A 20 -23.91 5.38 -27.10
C PRO A 20 -23.70 6.71 -26.36
N PRO A 21 -24.53 7.06 -25.36
CA PRO A 21 -24.22 8.18 -24.49
C PRO A 21 -22.96 7.80 -23.72
N TRP A 22 -21.80 8.21 -24.22
CA TRP A 22 -20.54 8.12 -23.50
C TRP A 22 -20.62 9.13 -22.35
N SER A 23 -21.31 8.78 -21.27
CA SER A 23 -21.15 9.51 -20.02
C SER A 23 -19.80 9.12 -19.45
N VAL A 24 -18.77 9.84 -19.87
CA VAL A 24 -17.50 9.88 -19.16
C VAL A 24 -17.79 10.57 -17.83
N VAL A 25 -18.08 9.77 -16.81
CA VAL A 25 -18.15 10.24 -15.43
C VAL A 25 -16.71 10.45 -15.00
N ASP A 26 -16.33 11.71 -14.83
CA ASP A 26 -15.05 12.07 -14.23
C ASP A 26 -15.19 12.08 -12.69
N GLY A 27 -14.07 11.90 -11.99
CA GLY A 27 -14.03 12.03 -10.53
C GLY A 27 -14.38 13.47 -10.14
N PHE A 28 -15.48 13.65 -9.40
CA PHE A 28 -16.01 15.01 -9.17
C PHE A 28 -15.39 15.73 -7.96
N ASN A 29 -14.76 15.00 -7.04
CA ASN A 29 -14.30 15.56 -5.75
C ASN A 29 -12.95 15.02 -5.25
N VAL A 30 -12.15 14.41 -6.12
CA VAL A 30 -10.76 14.05 -5.78
C VAL A 30 -9.84 15.17 -6.27
N GLU A 31 -9.09 15.78 -5.35
CA GLU A 31 -8.10 16.81 -5.68
C GLU A 31 -6.89 16.16 -6.38
N THR A 32 -6.56 16.62 -7.59
CA THR A 32 -5.50 16.06 -8.45
C THR A 32 -4.31 16.99 -8.64
N LYS A 33 -4.37 18.24 -8.14
CA LYS A 33 -3.29 19.23 -8.21
C LYS A 33 -2.56 19.40 -6.89
N HIS A 34 -3.29 19.44 -5.78
CA HIS A 34 -2.75 19.64 -4.44
C HIS A 34 -2.90 18.37 -3.60
N TYR A 35 -2.06 17.38 -3.90
CA TYR A 35 -2.08 16.08 -3.23
C TYR A 35 -0.80 15.87 -2.44
N ALA A 36 -0.91 15.09 -1.36
CA ALA A 36 0.26 14.67 -0.60
C ALA A 36 0.99 13.53 -1.32
N VAL A 37 2.32 13.62 -1.40
CA VAL A 37 3.16 12.56 -1.96
C VAL A 37 4.12 12.04 -0.91
N TYR A 38 4.23 10.72 -0.84
CA TYR A 38 5.19 10.04 0.03
C TYR A 38 6.12 9.16 -0.78
N ARG A 39 7.41 9.33 -0.55
CA ARG A 39 8.48 8.51 -1.10
C ARG A 39 9.30 7.93 0.03
N SER A 40 9.88 6.78 -0.24
CA SER A 40 10.79 6.09 0.65
C SER A 40 11.91 5.44 -0.17
N GLU A 41 12.72 4.61 0.47
CA GLU A 41 13.84 3.92 -0.12
C GLU A 41 13.47 3.22 -1.43
N ALA A 42 14.31 3.38 -2.45
CA ALA A 42 14.13 2.70 -3.73
C ALA A 42 14.14 1.18 -3.54
N ARG A 43 13.28 0.46 -4.29
CA ARG A 43 13.17 -1.02 -4.25
C ARG A 43 12.72 -1.61 -2.90
N SER A 44 12.21 -0.80 -1.98
CA SER A 44 11.55 -1.26 -0.74
C SER A 44 10.10 -1.74 -0.94
N MET A 45 9.56 -1.53 -2.15
CA MET A 45 8.13 -1.67 -2.45
C MET A 45 7.23 -0.81 -1.55
N PHE A 46 7.72 0.35 -1.11
CA PHE A 46 6.91 1.32 -0.39
C PHE A 46 5.63 1.67 -1.15
N GLY A 47 4.49 1.53 -0.47
CA GLY A 47 3.17 1.69 -1.09
C GLY A 47 2.51 0.38 -1.50
N PHE A 48 3.13 -0.77 -1.24
CA PHE A 48 2.56 -2.08 -1.57
C PHE A 48 1.20 -2.32 -0.89
N ALA A 49 1.04 -1.87 0.34
CA ALA A 49 -0.22 -1.88 1.06
C ALA A 49 -0.43 -0.54 1.79
N VAL A 50 -1.67 -0.06 1.84
CA VAL A 50 -2.02 1.22 2.47
C VAL A 50 -3.28 1.10 3.32
N SER A 51 -3.31 1.81 4.46
CA SER A 51 -4.50 1.93 5.31
C SER A 51 -4.57 3.32 5.94
N THR A 52 -5.78 3.83 6.18
CA THR A 52 -5.99 5.06 6.95
C THR A 52 -5.97 4.76 8.45
N TYR A 53 -5.34 5.62 9.26
CA TYR A 53 -5.33 5.50 10.71
C TYR A 53 -5.67 6.82 11.39
N ARG A 54 -6.43 6.77 12.48
CA ARG A 54 -6.64 7.92 13.38
C ARG A 54 -6.01 7.62 14.73
N ASP A 55 -5.13 8.50 15.19
CA ASP A 55 -4.54 8.35 16.52
C ASP A 55 -5.51 8.78 17.64
N LYS A 56 -5.07 8.63 18.89
CA LYS A 56 -5.86 8.98 20.08
C LYS A 56 -6.24 10.47 20.19
N TYR A 57 -5.64 11.34 19.38
CA TYR A 57 -5.93 12.77 19.31
C TYR A 57 -6.75 13.12 18.06
N SER A 58 -7.36 12.11 17.42
CA SER A 58 -8.16 12.24 16.19
C SER A 58 -7.37 12.80 15.00
N ARG A 59 -6.03 12.71 15.02
CA ARG A 59 -5.20 13.09 13.88
C ARG A 59 -5.12 11.93 12.89
N GLY A 60 -5.38 12.25 11.62
CA GLY A 60 -5.29 11.30 10.52
C GLY A 60 -3.86 11.03 10.07
N TRP A 61 -3.59 9.79 9.70
CA TRP A 61 -2.30 9.30 9.22
C TRP A 61 -2.52 8.28 8.11
N ALA A 62 -1.58 8.22 7.16
CA ALA A 62 -1.49 7.11 6.23
C ALA A 62 -0.52 6.07 6.79
N ILE A 63 -0.94 4.80 6.81
CA ILE A 63 -0.11 3.65 7.15
C ILE A 63 0.30 2.99 5.85
N VAL A 64 1.60 2.85 5.62
CA VAL A 64 2.15 2.38 4.34
C VAL A 64 3.09 1.21 4.57
N GLY A 65 2.80 0.07 3.96
CA GLY A 65 3.66 -1.10 3.94
C GLY A 65 4.75 -1.01 2.88
N ALA A 66 5.94 -1.51 3.21
CA ALA A 66 7.09 -1.65 2.33
C ALA A 66 7.77 -3.02 2.59
N PRO A 67 7.24 -4.11 1.98
CA PRO A 67 7.64 -5.47 2.32
C PRO A 67 9.10 -5.80 2.02
N GLU A 68 9.79 -4.99 1.22
CA GLU A 68 11.16 -5.23 0.80
C GLU A 68 12.16 -4.22 1.42
N ALA A 69 11.73 -3.41 2.40
CA ALA A 69 12.59 -2.47 3.12
C ALA A 69 13.65 -3.18 4.01
N GLU A 70 14.81 -2.54 4.19
CA GLU A 70 15.92 -3.04 5.03
C GLU A 70 16.03 -2.26 6.34
N THR A 71 15.40 -2.77 7.40
CA THR A 71 15.33 -2.07 8.71
C THR A 71 15.98 -2.81 9.87
N GLN A 72 16.14 -4.13 9.77
CA GLN A 72 16.61 -4.99 10.85
C GLN A 72 18.06 -5.43 10.63
N THR A 73 18.90 -5.33 11.66
CA THR A 73 20.30 -5.77 11.57
C THR A 73 20.40 -7.28 11.34
N GLY A 74 21.17 -7.68 10.32
CA GLY A 74 21.41 -9.08 10.00
C GLY A 74 20.20 -9.80 9.36
N VAL A 75 19.18 -9.07 8.92
CA VAL A 75 18.02 -9.60 8.21
C VAL A 75 17.92 -8.91 6.85
N TYR A 76 18.00 -9.69 5.78
CA TYR A 76 17.90 -9.13 4.43
C TYR A 76 16.44 -8.89 4.06
N ARG A 77 16.08 -7.62 3.77
CA ARG A 77 14.76 -7.20 3.29
C ARG A 77 13.62 -7.81 4.12
N GLY A 78 13.69 -7.57 5.43
CA GLY A 78 12.69 -8.03 6.39
C GLY A 78 11.34 -7.34 6.22
N GLY A 79 11.32 -6.14 5.65
CA GLY A 79 10.13 -5.32 5.44
C GLY A 79 9.90 -4.29 6.54
N ALA A 80 9.06 -3.30 6.26
CA ALA A 80 8.75 -2.22 7.19
C ALA A 80 7.34 -1.67 6.97
N VAL A 81 6.85 -0.96 7.99
CA VAL A 81 5.62 -0.17 7.90
C VAL A 81 5.90 1.25 8.36
N TYR A 82 5.37 2.22 7.63
CA TYR A 82 5.55 3.64 7.86
C TYR A 82 4.24 4.30 8.27
N LYS A 83 4.35 5.31 9.13
CA LYS A 83 3.29 6.25 9.50
C LYS A 83 3.59 7.60 8.86
N CYS A 84 2.76 8.02 7.92
CA CYS A 84 2.93 9.23 7.12
C CYS A 84 1.93 10.32 7.50
N ASP A 85 2.42 11.55 7.63
CA ASP A 85 1.63 12.73 7.95
C ASP A 85 0.82 13.19 6.75
N ILE A 86 -0.51 13.24 6.89
CA ILE A 86 -1.40 13.67 5.78
C ILE A 86 -1.33 15.16 5.47
N ALA A 87 -0.67 15.95 6.31
CA ALA A 87 -0.55 17.39 6.15
C ALA A 87 0.75 17.84 5.46
N ALA A 88 1.70 16.92 5.20
CA ALA A 88 3.00 17.28 4.63
C ALA A 88 3.60 16.15 3.80
N ASP A 89 4.15 16.51 2.64
CA ASP A 89 4.85 15.58 1.75
C ASP A 89 6.06 14.93 2.43
N ASP A 90 6.34 13.69 2.02
CA ASP A 90 7.51 12.89 2.39
C ASP A 90 7.77 12.79 3.91
N ARG A 91 6.78 13.10 4.75
CA ARG A 91 6.86 13.02 6.21
C ARG A 91 6.37 11.67 6.71
N CYS A 92 7.22 10.66 6.57
CA CYS A 92 6.96 9.29 6.99
C CYS A 92 7.98 8.82 8.03
N ASN A 93 7.53 8.13 9.08
CA ASN A 93 8.39 7.51 10.08
C ASN A 93 8.10 6.02 10.19
N ILE A 94 9.12 5.20 10.43
CA ILE A 94 8.95 3.76 10.65
C ILE A 94 8.15 3.52 11.93
N ILE A 95 7.23 2.56 11.87
CA ILE A 95 6.57 2.00 13.05
C ILE A 95 7.38 0.77 13.47
N HIS A 96 7.98 0.86 14.65
CA HIS A 96 8.84 -0.19 15.20
C HIS A 96 7.97 -1.31 15.82
N PHE A 97 7.64 -2.33 15.01
CA PHE A 97 6.97 -3.54 15.48
C PHE A 97 7.98 -4.56 16.05
N ASP A 98 9.10 -4.75 15.36
CA ASP A 98 10.19 -5.64 15.77
C ASP A 98 11.52 -5.20 15.13
N ASP A 99 12.41 -4.66 15.96
CA ASP A 99 13.74 -4.19 15.53
C ASP A 99 14.82 -5.27 15.67
N LYS A 100 14.46 -6.45 16.21
CA LYS A 100 15.42 -7.53 16.44
C LYS A 100 15.59 -8.34 15.16
N GLY A 101 16.81 -8.80 14.94
CA GLY A 101 17.11 -9.78 13.89
C GLY A 101 16.48 -11.14 14.19
N HIS A 102 17.02 -12.21 13.60
CA HIS A 102 16.52 -13.56 13.85
C HIS A 102 16.51 -13.93 15.34
N ASN A 103 15.46 -14.59 15.79
CA ASN A 103 15.33 -15.16 17.11
C ASN A 103 16.18 -16.43 17.23
N HIS A 104 16.75 -16.63 18.42
CA HIS A 104 17.62 -17.76 18.71
C HIS A 104 17.24 -18.39 20.05
N VAL A 105 17.36 -19.72 20.14
CA VAL A 105 17.20 -20.47 21.40
C VAL A 105 18.50 -21.17 21.77
N ARG A 106 18.72 -21.32 23.08
CA ARG A 106 19.87 -22.04 23.60
C ARG A 106 19.75 -23.52 23.27
N ASN A 107 20.81 -24.09 22.71
CA ASN A 107 20.87 -25.52 22.45
C ASN A 107 21.04 -26.28 23.79
N PRO A 108 20.12 -27.18 24.17
CA PRO A 108 20.23 -27.93 25.43
C PRO A 108 21.38 -28.96 25.41
N SER A 109 21.85 -29.36 24.23
CA SER A 109 22.88 -30.39 24.06
C SER A 109 24.31 -29.83 23.98
N VAL A 110 24.47 -28.52 23.76
CA VAL A 110 25.79 -27.88 23.58
C VAL A 110 25.82 -26.54 24.30
N SER A 111 26.70 -26.40 25.29
CA SER A 111 26.96 -25.12 25.96
C SER A 111 27.39 -24.05 24.95
N ASP A 112 26.87 -22.84 25.07
CA ASP A 112 27.18 -21.66 24.24
C ASP A 112 26.82 -21.74 22.75
N LYS A 113 26.06 -22.75 22.32
CA LYS A 113 25.48 -22.76 20.97
C LYS A 113 24.05 -22.22 20.98
N LEU A 114 23.80 -21.20 20.15
CA LEU A 114 22.48 -20.67 19.85
C LEU A 114 21.99 -21.26 18.52
N ASN A 115 20.76 -21.78 18.49
CA ASN A 115 20.10 -22.22 17.27
C ASN A 115 19.09 -21.15 16.85
N GLN A 116 19.18 -20.68 15.61
CA GLN A 116 18.16 -19.81 15.02
C GLN A 116 16.83 -20.55 14.89
N ILE A 117 15.72 -19.92 15.28
CA ILE A 117 14.38 -20.55 15.28
C ILE A 117 13.41 -19.98 14.26
N ASP A 118 13.72 -18.82 13.68
CA ASP A 118 12.91 -18.19 12.65
C ASP A 118 13.80 -17.57 11.57
N ASN A 119 13.26 -17.46 10.35
CA ASN A 119 13.90 -16.72 9.29
C ASN A 119 13.03 -15.53 8.92
N LYS A 120 13.56 -14.34 9.20
CA LYS A 120 12.93 -13.05 8.90
C LYS A 120 13.36 -12.48 7.56
N THR A 121 14.33 -13.11 6.89
CA THR A 121 14.82 -12.66 5.59
C THR A 121 13.74 -12.85 4.55
N LEU A 122 13.45 -11.81 3.76
CA LEU A 122 12.41 -11.82 2.73
C LEU A 122 11.04 -12.27 3.26
N GLN A 123 10.75 -12.04 4.54
CA GLN A 123 9.46 -12.42 5.14
C GLN A 123 8.30 -11.56 4.64
N TRP A 124 8.59 -10.48 3.91
CA TRP A 124 7.59 -9.55 3.36
C TRP A 124 6.73 -8.88 4.45
N PHE A 125 7.36 -8.41 5.52
CA PHE A 125 6.64 -7.70 6.58
C PHE A 125 6.10 -6.36 6.07
N GLY A 126 4.79 -6.14 6.18
CA GLY A 126 4.13 -5.00 5.56
C GLY A 126 3.46 -5.31 4.21
N ALA A 127 3.41 -6.59 3.82
CA ALA A 127 2.64 -7.02 2.64
C ALA A 127 1.13 -6.74 2.77
N THR A 128 0.60 -6.78 3.99
CA THR A 128 -0.73 -6.26 4.29
C THR A 128 -0.67 -5.38 5.53
N VAL A 129 -1.47 -4.31 5.51
CA VAL A 129 -1.65 -3.40 6.64
C VAL A 129 -3.14 -3.14 6.82
N SER A 130 -3.61 -3.13 8.06
CA SER A 130 -4.98 -2.80 8.41
C SER A 130 -4.99 -2.04 9.72
N ALA A 131 -5.78 -0.98 9.81
CA ALA A 131 -5.88 -0.16 11.01
C ALA A 131 -7.31 -0.09 11.52
N SER A 132 -7.46 0.02 12.84
CA SER A 132 -8.76 0.14 13.47
C SER A 132 -9.49 1.41 13.04
N SER A 133 -10.81 1.31 12.92
CA SER A 133 -11.70 2.47 12.73
C SER A 133 -11.89 3.31 14.00
N LYS A 134 -11.45 2.83 15.16
CA LYS A 134 -11.49 3.59 16.41
C LYS A 134 -10.23 4.43 16.58
N ASP A 135 -10.40 5.66 17.03
CA ASP A 135 -9.30 6.58 17.35
C ASP A 135 -8.34 5.94 18.37
N GLY A 136 -7.06 5.87 18.01
CA GLY A 136 -6.03 5.25 18.83
C GLY A 136 -6.12 3.72 18.91
N GLY A 137 -6.95 3.09 18.08
CA GLY A 137 -7.10 1.64 18.02
C GLY A 137 -5.86 0.93 17.45
N PRO A 138 -5.86 -0.42 17.43
CA PRO A 138 -4.72 -1.20 16.99
C PRO A 138 -4.45 -1.07 15.47
N ILE A 139 -3.19 -1.29 15.11
CA ILE A 139 -2.73 -1.50 13.72
C ILE A 139 -2.27 -2.95 13.62
N LEU A 140 -2.75 -3.65 12.60
CA LEU A 140 -2.38 -5.02 12.27
C LEU A 140 -1.55 -5.04 10.99
N VAL A 141 -0.49 -5.84 11.00
CA VAL A 141 0.44 -5.99 9.89
C VAL A 141 0.79 -7.46 9.76
N SER A 142 0.91 -7.96 8.53
CA SER A 142 1.35 -9.34 8.27
C SER A 142 2.74 -9.38 7.62
N ALA A 143 3.43 -10.50 7.88
CA ALA A 143 4.50 -11.03 7.04
C ALA A 143 3.94 -12.24 6.30
N THR A 144 3.99 -12.23 4.97
CA THR A 144 3.54 -13.35 4.13
C THR A 144 4.76 -13.87 3.40
N ALA A 145 5.36 -14.93 3.94
CA ALA A 145 6.58 -15.51 3.39
C ALA A 145 6.39 -15.87 1.89
N ASP A 146 7.13 -15.13 1.06
CA ASP A 146 7.55 -15.41 -0.31
C ASP A 146 6.49 -15.66 -1.41
N ILE A 147 6.30 -14.67 -2.30
CA ILE A 147 5.67 -14.81 -3.63
C ILE A 147 6.68 -15.30 -4.70
N ARG A 148 7.98 -15.43 -4.40
CA ARG A 148 9.01 -15.88 -5.37
C ARG A 148 9.17 -17.40 -5.46
N THR A 149 8.11 -18.15 -5.21
CA THR A 149 7.99 -19.58 -5.59
C THR A 149 6.96 -19.85 -6.68
N ALA A 150 6.56 -18.83 -7.46
CA ALA A 150 5.77 -19.01 -8.70
C ALA A 150 6.64 -18.86 -9.96
#